data_AF-A0A0F9FFQ8-F1
#
_entry.id   AF-A0A0F9FFQ8-F1
#
_cell.length_a   1.000
_cell.length_b   1.000
_cell.length_c   1.000
_cell.angle_alpha   90.00
_cell.angle_beta   90.00
_cell.angle_gamma   90.00
#
_symmetry.space_group_name_H-M   'P 1'
#
loop_
_entity.id
_entity.type
_entity.pdbx_description
1 polymer ?
#
loop_
_entity_poly.entity_id
_entity_poly.type
_entity_poly.pdbx_seq_one_letter_code
_entity_poly.pdbx_strand_id
1 'polypeptide(L)'
;MVKTAVKPIVEVTTEQMISLLFAQNTTSFVGFDSITEPAMRKTNNRFLGMVEKSSTVSALGWYQYGRMVNNAQKRQFTSELRTTLLENGVPESVIDGFENDLTDIVESAHQQFESAGLSWGEYMVDPKIDTKSRMLIDHTKKDGEYRVYAQVAILNTKTPVYKWKDTGKELSEQEISEMKEFFPPKKEGSRQGLKRPYIIRTYALDNVISFRINKSEYKIQ
;
A
#
# COMPACT_ATOMS: atom_id res chain seq x y z
N MET A 1 -19.12 -22.35 -19.81
CA MET A 1 -18.12 -22.14 -18.73
C MET A 1 -16.76 -21.96 -19.37
N VAL A 2 -16.18 -20.76 -19.32
CA VAL A 2 -14.81 -20.52 -19.83
C VAL A 2 -13.85 -21.06 -18.78
N LYS A 3 -13.11 -22.13 -19.10
CA LYS A 3 -11.99 -22.59 -18.28
C LYS A 3 -10.88 -21.56 -18.41
N THR A 4 -10.74 -20.69 -17.41
CA THR A 4 -9.62 -19.75 -17.34
C THR A 4 -8.34 -20.58 -17.21
N ALA A 5 -7.52 -20.61 -18.25
CA ALA A 5 -6.22 -21.27 -18.21
C ALA A 5 -5.37 -20.63 -17.10
N VAL A 6 -4.93 -21.44 -16.14
CA VAL A 6 -4.04 -20.99 -15.06
C VAL A 6 -2.68 -20.74 -15.70
N LYS A 7 -2.22 -19.48 -15.67
CA LYS A 7 -0.85 -19.16 -16.13
C LYS A 7 0.17 -19.86 -15.23
N PRO A 8 1.28 -20.37 -15.78
CA PRO A 8 2.33 -20.99 -14.97
C PRO A 8 2.94 -19.96 -14.02
N ILE A 9 3.26 -20.42 -12.81
CA ILE A 9 4.01 -19.64 -11.81
C ILE A 9 5.47 -19.61 -12.28
N VAL A 10 6.05 -18.41 -12.37
CA VAL A 10 7.47 -18.23 -12.75
C VAL A 10 8.31 -18.05 -11.49
N GLU A 11 9.39 -18.82 -11.36
CA GLU A 11 10.31 -18.70 -10.24
C GLU A 11 11.36 -17.62 -10.54
N VAL A 12 11.60 -16.72 -9.57
CA VAL A 12 12.52 -15.59 -9.72
C VAL A 12 13.27 -15.32 -8.42
N THR A 13 14.44 -14.70 -8.49
CA THR A 13 15.18 -14.21 -7.32
C THR A 13 14.63 -12.87 -6.82
N THR A 14 15.10 -12.42 -5.65
CA THR A 14 14.76 -11.09 -5.12
C THR A 14 15.23 -9.97 -6.05
N GLU A 15 16.42 -10.08 -6.65
CA GLU A 15 16.97 -9.10 -7.59
C GLU A 15 16.14 -9.05 -8.88
N GLN A 16 15.66 -10.21 -9.35
CA GLN A 16 14.77 -10.29 -10.50
C GLN A 16 13.40 -9.68 -10.20
N MET A 17 12.85 -9.92 -8.99
CA MET A 17 11.64 -9.21 -8.53
C MET A 17 11.85 -7.69 -8.52
N ILE A 18 12.95 -7.21 -7.94
CA ILE A 18 13.29 -5.78 -7.93
C ILE A 18 13.34 -5.25 -9.37
N SER A 19 14.03 -5.94 -10.27
CA SER A 19 14.13 -5.57 -11.69
C SER A 19 12.76 -5.50 -12.37
N LEU A 20 11.87 -6.44 -12.10
CA LEU A 20 10.50 -6.47 -12.64
C LEU A 20 9.62 -5.32 -12.12
N LEU A 21 9.77 -4.97 -10.84
CA LEU A 21 9.11 -3.81 -10.23
C LEU A 21 9.69 -2.49 -10.74
N PHE A 22 11.00 -2.46 -11.00
CA PHE A 22 11.71 -1.32 -11.57
C PHE A 22 11.25 -1.04 -12.99
N ALA A 23 11.13 -2.09 -13.82
CA ALA A 23 10.72 -1.99 -15.22
C ALA A 23 9.30 -1.43 -15.44
N GLN A 24 8.51 -1.23 -14.38
CA GLN A 24 7.24 -0.54 -14.49
C GLN A 24 7.47 0.96 -14.64
N ASN A 25 6.79 1.60 -15.59
CA ASN A 25 6.87 3.05 -15.81
C ASN A 25 5.51 3.75 -15.67
N THR A 26 4.48 3.00 -15.28
CA THR A 26 3.11 3.48 -15.08
C THR A 26 2.52 2.89 -13.80
N THR A 27 1.44 3.49 -13.31
CA THR A 27 0.66 2.91 -12.20
C THR A 27 0.24 1.48 -12.53
N SER A 28 0.63 0.52 -11.70
CA SER A 28 0.39 -0.91 -11.92
C SER A 28 -0.23 -1.56 -10.69
N PHE A 29 -1.10 -2.54 -10.89
CA PHE A 29 -1.59 -3.39 -9.81
C PHE A 29 -0.52 -4.39 -9.40
N VAL A 30 -0.20 -4.41 -8.12
CA VAL A 30 0.77 -5.33 -7.52
C VAL A 30 0.13 -6.10 -6.38
N GLY A 31 0.50 -7.37 -6.24
CA GLY A 31 0.13 -8.20 -5.11
C GLY A 31 1.38 -8.73 -4.43
N PHE A 32 1.39 -8.76 -3.10
CA PHE A 32 2.49 -9.34 -2.32
C PHE A 32 1.93 -10.37 -1.35
N ASP A 33 2.59 -11.52 -1.31
CA ASP A 33 2.48 -12.47 -0.22
C ASP A 33 3.80 -12.43 0.56
N SER A 34 3.72 -12.13 1.85
CA SER A 34 4.90 -11.95 2.69
C SER A 34 4.81 -12.78 3.96
N ILE A 35 5.94 -13.29 4.42
CA ILE A 35 6.11 -13.93 5.73
C ILE A 35 6.90 -12.99 6.63
N THR A 36 6.40 -12.72 7.83
CA THR A 36 7.04 -11.82 8.79
C THR A 36 6.91 -12.37 10.21
N GLU A 37 7.78 -11.95 11.12
CA GLU A 37 7.58 -12.22 12.54
C GLU A 37 6.55 -11.25 13.13
N PRO A 38 5.52 -11.72 13.86
CA PRO A 38 4.55 -10.84 14.49
C PRO A 38 5.21 -9.93 15.54
N ALA A 39 4.76 -8.68 15.63
CA ALA A 39 5.34 -7.67 16.53
C ALA A 39 4.93 -7.88 18.00
N MET A 40 5.42 -8.94 18.64
CA MET A 40 5.03 -9.39 19.98
C MET A 40 6.17 -9.25 21.00
N ARG A 41 6.63 -8.02 21.23
CA ARG A 41 7.85 -7.74 22.02
C ARG A 41 7.64 -7.67 23.54
N LYS A 42 6.53 -8.16 24.08
CA LYS A 42 6.31 -8.21 25.53
C LYS A 42 7.20 -9.28 26.17
N THR A 43 7.65 -9.03 27.40
CA THR A 43 8.43 -9.97 28.20
C THR A 43 7.62 -11.25 28.49
N ASN A 44 8.31 -12.39 28.65
CA ASN A 44 7.71 -13.71 28.89
C ASN A 44 6.72 -14.19 27.80
N ASN A 45 6.92 -13.74 26.55
CA ASN A 45 6.10 -14.19 25.43
C ASN A 45 6.55 -15.56 24.92
N ARG A 46 5.72 -16.59 25.17
CA ARG A 46 5.96 -17.98 24.71
C ARG A 46 5.93 -18.16 23.18
N PHE A 47 5.34 -17.21 22.45
CA PHE A 47 5.22 -17.26 20.99
C PHE A 47 6.38 -16.59 20.25
N LEU A 48 7.26 -15.86 20.96
CA LEU A 48 8.35 -15.11 20.37
C LEU A 48 9.34 -16.04 19.66
N GLY A 49 9.69 -15.72 18.42
CA GLY A 49 10.57 -16.56 17.60
C GLY A 49 9.92 -17.84 17.05
N MET A 50 8.77 -18.29 17.58
CA MET A 50 8.13 -19.56 17.21
C MET A 50 6.99 -19.41 16.20
N VAL A 51 6.43 -18.21 16.05
CA VAL A 51 5.29 -17.95 15.16
C VAL A 51 5.71 -17.05 14.00
N GLU A 52 5.19 -17.35 12.83
CA GLU A 52 5.25 -16.49 11.65
C GLU A 52 3.85 -16.00 11.24
N LYS A 53 3.83 -14.86 10.56
CA LYS A 53 2.64 -14.22 10.02
C LYS A 53 2.73 -14.18 8.51
N SER A 54 1.84 -14.91 7.85
CA SER A 54 1.61 -14.80 6.42
C SER A 54 0.57 -13.72 6.12
N SER A 55 0.87 -12.82 5.20
CA SER A 55 -0.03 -11.73 4.79
C SER A 55 -0.09 -11.62 3.28
N THR A 56 -1.31 -11.55 2.73
CA THR A 56 -1.57 -11.27 1.31
C THR A 56 -2.15 -9.87 1.16
N VAL A 57 -1.56 -9.09 0.26
CA VAL A 57 -1.95 -7.70 -0.01
C VAL A 57 -2.11 -7.46 -1.50
N SER A 58 -3.15 -6.71 -1.86
CA SER A 58 -3.33 -6.11 -3.18
C SER A 58 -3.13 -4.61 -3.07
N ALA A 59 -2.31 -4.04 -3.94
CA ALA A 59 -1.90 -2.65 -3.88
C ALA A 59 -1.67 -2.04 -5.28
N LEU A 60 -1.45 -0.73 -5.31
CA LEU A 60 -0.97 0.01 -6.47
C LEU A 60 0.50 0.39 -6.27
N GLY A 61 1.33 0.02 -7.25
CA GLY A 61 2.69 0.51 -7.40
C GLY A 61 2.74 1.71 -8.36
N TRP A 62 3.84 2.46 -8.34
CA TRP A 62 4.10 3.57 -9.28
C TRP A 62 3.02 4.67 -9.34
N TYR A 63 2.24 4.80 -8.27
CA TYR A 63 1.14 5.74 -8.14
C TYR A 63 1.64 7.17 -7.89
N GLN A 64 0.86 8.19 -8.30
CA GLN A 64 1.14 9.60 -8.03
C GLN A 64 0.28 10.08 -6.86
N TYR A 65 0.74 9.84 -5.63
CA TYR A 65 -0.07 10.12 -4.43
C TYR A 65 -0.61 11.55 -4.38
N GLY A 66 0.26 12.56 -4.61
CA GLY A 66 -0.18 13.96 -4.53
C GLY A 66 -1.28 14.29 -5.54
N ARG A 67 -1.14 13.80 -6.78
CA ARG A 67 -2.19 13.93 -7.80
C ARG A 67 -3.49 13.23 -7.40
N MET A 68 -3.39 12.05 -6.77
CA MET A 68 -4.58 11.32 -6.29
C MET A 68 -5.29 12.06 -5.16
N VAL A 69 -4.54 12.64 -4.22
CA VAL A 69 -5.09 13.44 -3.10
C VAL A 69 -5.74 14.71 -3.64
N ASN A 70 -5.04 15.47 -4.50
CA ASN A 70 -5.57 16.69 -5.12
C ASN A 70 -6.85 16.42 -5.91
N ASN A 71 -6.89 15.34 -6.70
CA ASN A 71 -8.09 14.94 -7.43
C ASN A 71 -9.26 14.50 -6.52
N ALA A 72 -8.96 13.95 -5.34
CA ALA A 72 -9.98 13.60 -4.36
C ALA A 72 -10.54 14.86 -3.67
N GLN A 73 -9.66 15.77 -3.24
CA GLN A 73 -10.04 17.06 -2.65
C GLN A 73 -10.86 17.89 -3.63
N LYS A 74 -10.42 18.00 -4.88
CA LYS A 74 -11.15 18.70 -5.96
C LYS A 74 -12.60 18.20 -6.08
N ARG A 75 -12.79 16.89 -6.24
CA ARG A 75 -14.13 16.29 -6.33
C ARG A 75 -14.99 16.56 -5.09
N GLN A 76 -14.38 16.54 -3.91
CA GLN A 76 -15.09 16.81 -2.66
C GLN A 76 -15.55 18.27 -2.61
N PHE A 77 -14.67 19.23 -2.85
CA PHE A 77 -15.03 20.65 -2.83
C PHE A 77 -16.07 21.00 -3.89
N THR A 78 -15.95 20.43 -5.10
CA THR A 78 -16.99 20.60 -6.14
C THR A 78 -18.34 20.07 -5.64
N SER A 79 -18.35 18.90 -4.98
CA SER A 79 -19.59 18.34 -4.41
C SER A 79 -20.16 19.21 -3.28
N GLU A 80 -19.32 19.68 -2.37
CA GLU A 80 -19.74 20.54 -1.25
C GLU A 80 -20.30 21.87 -1.76
N LEU A 81 -19.61 22.51 -2.71
CA LEU A 81 -20.06 23.75 -3.33
C LEU A 81 -21.38 23.56 -4.08
N ARG A 82 -21.53 22.46 -4.84
CA ARG A 82 -22.80 22.11 -5.50
C ARG A 82 -23.93 21.98 -4.47
N THR A 83 -23.70 21.24 -3.38
CA THR A 83 -24.68 21.09 -2.30
C THR A 83 -25.05 22.44 -1.69
N THR A 84 -24.07 23.31 -1.39
CA THR A 84 -24.33 24.66 -0.87
C THR A 84 -25.12 25.51 -1.84
N LEU A 85 -24.84 25.47 -3.15
CA LEU A 85 -25.59 26.24 -4.15
C LEU A 85 -27.05 25.78 -4.24
N LEU A 86 -27.30 24.47 -4.21
CA LEU A 86 -28.65 23.90 -4.18
C LEU A 86 -29.39 24.31 -2.90
N GLU A 87 -28.74 24.26 -1.74
CA GLU A 87 -29.31 24.68 -0.45
C GLU A 87 -29.66 26.18 -0.42
N ASN A 88 -28.95 27.00 -1.20
CA ASN A 88 -29.21 28.43 -1.37
C ASN A 88 -30.19 28.75 -2.52
N GLY A 89 -30.86 27.73 -3.08
CA GLY A 89 -31.94 27.91 -4.05
C GLY A 89 -31.48 28.15 -5.49
N VAL A 90 -30.21 27.89 -5.82
CA VAL A 90 -29.74 27.95 -7.19
C VAL A 90 -30.30 26.74 -7.97
N PRO A 91 -30.99 26.95 -9.10
CA PRO A 91 -31.54 25.84 -9.89
C PRO A 91 -30.43 24.91 -10.40
N GLU A 92 -30.69 23.59 -10.37
CA GLU A 92 -29.74 22.58 -10.82
C GLU A 92 -29.27 22.82 -12.28
N SER A 93 -30.19 23.24 -13.16
CA SER A 93 -29.87 23.58 -14.55
C SER A 93 -28.89 24.74 -14.71
N VAL A 94 -28.90 25.69 -13.77
CA VAL A 94 -27.93 26.80 -13.74
C VAL A 94 -26.58 26.26 -13.29
N ILE A 95 -26.54 25.44 -12.24
CA ILE A 95 -25.31 24.83 -11.73
C ILE A 95 -24.63 23.97 -12.80
N ASP A 96 -25.39 23.14 -13.50
CA ASP A 96 -24.88 22.28 -14.58
C ASP A 96 -24.29 23.10 -15.74
N GLY A 97 -24.85 24.28 -16.02
CA GLY A 97 -24.32 25.22 -17.01
C GLY A 97 -22.94 25.79 -16.66
N PHE A 98 -22.53 25.71 -15.38
CA PHE A 98 -21.26 26.25 -14.87
C PHE A 98 -20.34 25.16 -14.28
N GLU A 99 -20.57 23.87 -14.57
CA GLU A 99 -19.81 22.77 -13.94
C GLU A 99 -18.28 22.89 -14.18
N ASN A 100 -17.88 23.32 -15.38
CA ASN A 100 -16.47 23.58 -15.71
C ASN A 100 -15.91 24.77 -14.91
N ASP A 101 -16.68 25.85 -14.77
CA ASP A 101 -16.24 27.03 -14.03
C ASP A 101 -16.11 26.73 -12.53
N LEU A 102 -17.02 25.92 -11.97
CA LEU A 102 -16.91 25.44 -10.58
C LEU A 102 -15.64 24.61 -10.37
N THR A 103 -15.30 23.80 -11.37
CA THR A 103 -14.11 22.96 -11.37
C THR A 103 -12.83 23.81 -11.37
N ASP A 104 -12.80 24.89 -12.14
CA ASP A 104 -11.66 25.83 -12.25
C ASP A 104 -11.53 26.73 -11.01
N ILE A 105 -12.67 27.16 -10.43
CA ILE A 105 -12.70 27.90 -9.15
C ILE A 105 -12.09 27.03 -8.04
N VAL A 106 -12.48 25.75 -7.95
CA VAL A 106 -11.92 24.83 -6.95
C VAL A 106 -10.42 24.60 -7.18
N GLU A 107 -9.98 24.49 -8.44
CA GLU A 107 -8.56 24.27 -8.75
C GLU A 107 -7.68 25.48 -8.45
N SER A 108 -8.18 26.69 -8.68
CA SER A 108 -7.47 27.94 -8.38
C SER A 108 -7.50 28.33 -6.90
N ALA A 109 -8.55 27.98 -6.16
CA ALA A 109 -8.70 28.34 -4.76
C ALA A 109 -8.02 27.38 -3.79
N HIS A 110 -7.79 26.12 -4.20
CA HIS A 110 -7.34 25.07 -3.27
C HIS A 110 -5.82 24.93 -3.23
N GLN A 111 -5.27 24.85 -2.01
CA GLN A 111 -3.85 24.57 -1.80
C GLN A 111 -3.52 23.16 -2.29
N GLN A 112 -2.61 23.05 -3.26
CA GLN A 112 -2.16 21.74 -3.73
C GLN A 112 -1.47 20.98 -2.59
N PHE A 113 -1.89 19.73 -2.40
CA PHE A 113 -1.21 18.81 -1.51
C PHE A 113 0.15 18.45 -2.09
N GLU A 114 1.19 18.73 -1.32
CA GLU A 114 2.54 18.21 -1.53
C GLU A 114 2.82 17.13 -0.48
N SER A 115 3.29 15.97 -0.95
CA SER A 115 3.72 14.93 -0.02
C SER A 115 5.03 15.38 0.64
N ALA A 116 5.09 15.29 1.97
CA ALA A 116 6.32 15.50 2.74
C ALA A 116 7.44 14.47 2.42
N GLY A 117 7.16 13.49 1.53
CA GLY A 117 8.07 12.40 1.23
C GLY A 117 8.18 11.40 2.39
N LEU A 118 9.21 10.55 2.32
CA LEU A 118 9.58 9.67 3.41
C LEU A 118 10.62 10.35 4.29
N SER A 119 10.50 10.17 5.60
CA SER A 119 11.52 10.61 6.56
C SER A 119 12.72 9.67 6.66
N TRP A 120 12.73 8.59 5.87
CA TRP A 120 13.74 7.54 5.90
C TRP A 120 13.89 6.88 4.53
N GLY A 121 15.12 6.43 4.22
CA GLY A 121 15.46 5.79 2.95
C GLY A 121 15.49 6.76 1.77
N GLU A 122 15.95 6.28 0.62
CA GLU A 122 15.96 7.03 -0.63
C GLU A 122 15.28 6.23 -1.74
N TYR A 123 14.64 6.93 -2.67
CA TYR A 123 14.09 6.27 -3.85
C TYR A 123 15.23 5.86 -4.78
N MET A 124 15.25 4.57 -5.13
CA MET A 124 16.27 4.01 -6.02
C MET A 124 16.23 4.68 -7.41
N VAL A 125 17.37 4.84 -8.07
CA VAL A 125 17.47 5.44 -9.42
C VAL A 125 17.53 4.34 -10.48
N ASP A 126 16.77 4.52 -11.58
CA ASP A 126 16.90 3.63 -12.74
C ASP A 126 18.25 3.89 -13.41
N PRO A 127 19.17 2.93 -13.49
CA PRO A 127 20.44 3.16 -14.16
C PRO A 127 20.27 3.38 -15.67
N LYS A 128 19.13 3.00 -16.28
CA LYS A 128 18.90 3.12 -17.73
C LYS A 128 18.39 4.49 -18.14
N ILE A 129 17.58 5.14 -17.31
CA ILE A 129 16.89 6.40 -17.63
C ILE A 129 17.13 7.50 -16.60
N ASP A 130 18.03 7.27 -15.64
CA ASP A 130 18.42 8.22 -14.59
C ASP A 130 17.23 8.86 -13.86
N THR A 131 16.18 8.07 -13.64
CA THR A 131 14.93 8.53 -13.03
C THR A 131 14.71 7.81 -11.71
N LYS A 132 14.40 8.55 -10.65
CA LYS A 132 14.02 7.96 -9.35
C LYS A 132 12.76 7.12 -9.50
N SER A 133 12.81 5.89 -9.00
CA SER A 133 11.65 5.03 -8.80
C SER A 133 10.63 5.74 -7.92
N ARG A 134 9.35 5.51 -8.18
CA ARG A 134 8.27 5.97 -7.30
C ARG A 134 7.79 4.89 -6.33
N MET A 135 8.41 3.72 -6.38
CA MET A 135 7.97 2.53 -5.67
C MET A 135 9.09 1.92 -4.86
N LEU A 136 10.30 1.85 -5.41
CA LEU A 136 11.43 1.18 -4.78
C LEU A 136 12.26 2.16 -3.97
N ILE A 137 12.50 1.79 -2.72
CA ILE A 137 13.27 2.56 -1.75
C ILE A 137 14.39 1.67 -1.23
N ASP A 138 15.59 2.19 -1.21
CA ASP A 138 16.67 1.58 -0.45
C ASP A 138 16.80 2.24 0.92
N HIS A 139 17.17 1.45 1.92
CA HIS A 139 17.37 1.95 3.26
C HIS A 139 18.38 1.09 4.01
N THR A 140 19.45 1.73 4.47
CA THR A 140 20.37 1.15 5.45
C THR A 140 19.92 1.56 6.84
N LYS A 141 19.57 0.56 7.65
CA LYS A 141 19.17 0.77 9.05
C LYS A 141 20.34 1.27 9.89
N LYS A 142 20.02 1.73 11.12
CA LYS A 142 21.02 2.18 12.10
C LYS A 142 22.04 1.11 12.50
N ASP A 143 21.68 -0.17 12.38
CA ASP A 143 22.56 -1.32 12.63
C ASP A 143 23.43 -1.70 11.42
N GLY A 144 23.34 -0.96 10.32
CA GLY A 144 24.08 -1.21 9.08
C GLY A 144 23.38 -2.20 8.14
N GLU A 145 22.23 -2.76 8.52
CA GLU A 145 21.51 -3.70 7.67
C GLU A 145 20.87 -2.98 6.48
N TYR A 146 21.30 -3.34 5.27
CA TYR A 146 20.72 -2.84 4.02
C TYR A 146 19.46 -3.61 3.66
N ARG A 147 18.39 -2.89 3.27
CA ARG A 147 17.15 -3.48 2.76
C ARG A 147 16.55 -2.65 1.65
N VAL A 148 15.82 -3.34 0.77
CA VAL A 148 15.00 -2.73 -0.28
C VAL A 148 13.53 -2.85 0.09
N TYR A 149 12.79 -1.77 -0.10
CA TYR A 149 11.38 -1.65 0.22
C TYR A 149 10.56 -1.29 -1.03
N ALA A 150 9.34 -1.81 -1.11
CA ALA A 150 8.32 -1.33 -2.04
C ALA A 150 7.29 -0.47 -1.29
N GLN A 151 7.24 0.83 -1.58
CA GLN A 151 6.15 1.70 -1.17
C GLN A 151 4.97 1.57 -2.12
N VAL A 152 3.81 1.21 -1.56
CA VAL A 152 2.60 0.96 -2.32
C VAL A 152 1.37 1.55 -1.64
N ALA A 153 0.38 1.90 -2.45
CA ALA A 153 -0.95 2.29 -1.99
C ALA A 153 -1.83 1.05 -1.84
N ILE A 154 -2.22 0.72 -0.61
CA ILE A 154 -2.98 -0.49 -0.31
C ILE A 154 -4.43 -0.36 -0.80
N LEU A 155 -4.88 -1.36 -1.56
CA LEU A 155 -6.27 -1.49 -2.01
C LEU A 155 -7.05 -2.43 -1.11
N ASN A 156 -6.47 -3.61 -0.84
CA ASN A 156 -7.10 -4.65 -0.04
C ASN A 156 -6.03 -5.48 0.67
N THR A 157 -6.38 -5.98 1.85
CA THR A 157 -5.54 -6.89 2.63
C THR A 157 -6.38 -8.07 3.07
N LYS A 158 -5.91 -9.30 2.82
CA LYS A 158 -6.55 -10.47 3.41
C LYS A 158 -6.26 -10.53 4.92
N THR A 159 -7.14 -11.19 5.66
CA THR A 159 -6.87 -11.53 7.06
C THR A 159 -5.56 -12.32 7.13
N PRO A 160 -4.59 -11.89 7.96
CA PRO A 160 -3.33 -12.59 8.08
C PRO A 160 -3.53 -13.95 8.75
N VAL A 161 -2.73 -14.91 8.32
CA VAL A 161 -2.69 -16.27 8.86
C VAL A 161 -1.44 -16.40 9.73
N TYR A 162 -1.58 -17.01 10.90
CA TYR A 162 -0.47 -17.26 11.82
C TYR A 162 -0.13 -18.74 11.82
N LYS A 163 1.16 -19.07 11.72
CA LYS A 163 1.65 -20.44 11.67
C LYS A 163 2.80 -20.65 12.62
N TRP A 164 2.90 -21.85 13.18
CA TRP A 164 4.09 -22.29 13.89
C TRP A 164 5.24 -22.49 12.91
N LYS A 165 6.42 -21.91 13.17
CA LYS A 165 7.57 -21.94 12.26
C LYS A 165 8.14 -23.36 12.06
N ASP A 166 8.07 -24.19 13.09
CA ASP A 166 8.62 -25.54 13.10
C ASP A 166 7.77 -26.54 12.30
N THR A 167 6.45 -26.44 12.42
CA THR A 167 5.48 -27.37 11.82
C THR A 167 4.77 -26.82 10.59
N GLY A 168 4.78 -25.50 10.40
CA GLY A 168 3.97 -24.82 9.38
C GLY A 168 2.46 -24.88 9.65
N LYS A 169 2.03 -25.44 10.79
CA LYS A 169 0.62 -25.60 11.14
C LYS A 169 0.02 -24.26 11.55
N GLU A 170 -1.18 -23.97 11.07
CA GLU A 170 -1.94 -22.78 11.47
C GLU A 170 -2.30 -22.83 12.95
N LEU A 171 -2.19 -21.68 13.63
CA LEU A 171 -2.62 -21.52 15.00
C LEU A 171 -4.15 -21.61 15.09
N SER A 172 -4.64 -22.27 16.13
CA SER A 172 -6.05 -22.27 16.50
C SER A 172 -6.53 -20.88 16.93
N GLU A 173 -7.85 -20.66 16.93
CA GLU A 173 -8.44 -19.39 17.38
C GLU A 173 -8.06 -19.05 18.83
N GLN A 174 -7.99 -20.07 19.70
CA GLN A 174 -7.55 -19.90 21.09
C GLN A 174 -6.10 -19.44 21.17
N GLU A 175 -5.18 -20.11 20.46
CA GLU A 175 -3.77 -19.71 20.40
C GLU A 175 -3.60 -18.30 19.82
N ILE A 176 -4.38 -17.93 18.80
CA ILE A 176 -4.39 -16.58 18.24
C ILE A 176 -4.86 -15.56 19.29
N SER A 177 -5.86 -15.89 20.10
CA SER A 177 -6.37 -15.01 21.15
C SER A 177 -5.30 -14.76 22.22
N GLU A 178 -4.68 -15.82 22.74
CA GLU A 178 -3.59 -15.74 23.71
C GLU A 178 -2.37 -15.00 23.15
N MET A 179 -2.00 -15.30 21.90
CA MET A 179 -0.91 -14.63 21.19
C MET A 179 -1.17 -13.12 21.06
N LYS A 180 -2.42 -12.71 20.80
CA LYS A 180 -2.80 -11.29 20.66
C LYS A 180 -2.59 -10.48 21.95
N GLU A 181 -2.58 -11.11 23.11
CA GLU A 181 -2.27 -10.44 24.38
C GLU A 181 -0.84 -9.91 24.42
N PHE A 182 0.08 -10.49 23.64
CA PHE A 182 1.47 -10.05 23.55
C PHE A 182 1.71 -8.92 22.56
N PHE A 183 0.69 -8.50 21.80
CA PHE A 183 0.82 -7.38 20.89
C PHE A 183 0.84 -6.05 21.68
N PRO A 184 1.59 -5.05 21.19
CA PRO A 184 1.49 -3.71 21.74
C PRO A 184 0.05 -3.21 21.60
N PRO A 185 -0.44 -2.40 22.56
CA PRO A 185 -1.73 -1.75 22.40
C PRO A 185 -1.72 -0.99 21.07
N LYS A 186 -2.78 -1.16 20.29
CA LYS A 186 -2.94 -0.39 19.05
C LYS A 186 -2.96 1.07 19.48
N LYS A 187 -1.91 1.83 19.14
CA LYS A 187 -2.02 3.28 19.15
C LYS A 187 -3.20 3.60 18.25
N GLU A 188 -4.21 4.30 18.78
CA GLU A 188 -5.22 4.91 17.94
C GLU A 188 -4.47 5.88 17.04
N GLY A 189 -4.11 5.41 15.84
CA GLY A 189 -3.68 6.31 14.79
C GLY A 189 -4.85 7.26 14.60
N SER A 190 -4.59 8.56 14.76
CA SER A 190 -5.49 9.63 14.33
C SER A 190 -6.08 9.17 13.00
N ARG A 191 -7.36 8.78 13.01
CA ARG A 191 -8.05 8.30 11.81
C ARG A 191 -7.91 9.45 10.82
N GLN A 192 -7.04 9.29 9.83
CA GLN A 192 -6.77 10.32 8.84
C GLN A 192 -8.12 10.62 8.17
N GLY A 193 -8.61 11.82 8.41
CA GLY A 193 -9.93 12.25 7.97
C GLY A 193 -9.94 12.61 6.48
N LEU A 194 -11.14 12.46 5.90
CA LEU A 194 -11.56 12.86 4.55
C LEU A 194 -10.89 12.16 3.35
N LYS A 195 -11.25 10.91 3.04
CA LYS A 195 -12.10 9.95 3.79
C LYS A 195 -11.91 8.47 3.38
N ARG A 196 -10.86 8.15 2.59
CA ARG A 196 -10.18 6.84 2.46
C ARG A 196 -8.76 7.12 1.95
N PRO A 197 -7.87 7.71 2.77
CA PRO A 197 -6.49 7.83 2.36
C PRO A 197 -6.01 6.41 2.03
N TYR A 198 -5.47 6.25 0.81
CA TYR A 198 -4.77 5.02 0.49
C TYR A 198 -3.74 4.82 1.59
N ILE A 199 -3.84 3.70 2.29
CA ILE A 199 -2.87 3.39 3.33
C ILE A 199 -1.58 3.15 2.58
N ILE A 200 -0.65 4.11 2.68
CA ILE A 200 0.67 3.93 2.11
C ILE A 200 1.42 3.00 3.04
N ARG A 201 1.96 1.92 2.47
CA ARG A 201 2.76 0.94 3.21
C ARG A 201 4.05 0.68 2.46
N THR A 202 5.10 0.45 3.22
CA THR A 202 6.41 0.05 2.75
C THR A 202 6.62 -1.41 3.12
N TYR A 203 6.74 -2.29 2.12
CA TYR A 203 7.03 -3.70 2.31
C TYR A 203 8.51 -3.95 2.11
N ALA A 204 9.16 -4.56 3.07
CA ALA A 204 10.52 -5.02 2.91
C ALA A 204 10.50 -6.24 1.97
N LEU A 205 11.23 -6.14 0.85
CA LEU A 205 11.16 -7.11 -0.25
C LEU A 205 11.79 -8.45 0.09
N ASP A 206 12.72 -8.46 1.06
CA ASP A 206 13.30 -9.65 1.70
C ASP A 206 12.26 -10.59 2.32
N ASN A 207 11.09 -10.06 2.70
CA ASN A 207 10.02 -10.83 3.34
C ASN A 207 8.98 -11.36 2.33
N VAL A 208 9.09 -11.00 1.05
CA VAL A 208 8.13 -11.38 0.01
C VAL A 208 8.47 -12.77 -0.52
N ILE A 209 7.51 -13.69 -0.44
CA ILE A 209 7.66 -15.08 -0.92
C ILE A 209 7.04 -15.31 -2.30
N SER A 210 6.05 -14.49 -2.66
CA SER A 210 5.47 -14.44 -3.99
C SER A 210 4.89 -13.07 -4.25
N PHE A 211 4.85 -12.68 -5.51
CA PHE A 211 4.23 -11.44 -5.93
C PHE A 211 3.50 -11.59 -7.26
N ARG A 212 2.54 -10.70 -7.47
CA ARG A 212 1.78 -10.59 -8.71
C ARG A 212 1.95 -9.21 -9.30
N ILE A 213 2.19 -9.16 -10.60
CA ILE A 213 2.22 -7.91 -11.36
C ILE A 213 1.76 -8.18 -12.79
N ASN A 214 0.94 -7.29 -13.35
CA ASN A 214 0.44 -7.39 -14.73
C ASN A 214 -0.20 -8.74 -15.08
N LYS A 215 -0.98 -9.31 -14.14
CA LYS A 215 -1.65 -10.62 -14.27
C LYS A 215 -0.69 -11.81 -14.41
N SER A 216 0.57 -11.65 -14.04
CA SER A 216 1.55 -12.72 -13.91
C SER A 216 1.87 -12.92 -12.43
N GLU A 217 2.09 -14.18 -12.06
CA GLU A 217 2.40 -14.59 -10.69
C GLU A 217 3.80 -15.18 -10.64
N TYR A 218 4.55 -14.73 -9.64
CA TYR A 218 5.96 -15.06 -9.49
C TYR A 218 6.19 -15.56 -8.07
N LYS A 219 7.03 -16.59 -7.93
CA LYS A 219 7.48 -17.14 -6.65
C LYS A 219 8.94 -16.79 -6.44
N ILE A 220 9.27 -16.33 -5.24
CA ILE A 220 10.64 -15.96 -4.87
C ILE A 220 11.39 -17.19 -4.37
N GLN A 221 12.61 -17.38 -4.87
CA GLN A 221 13.58 -18.40 -4.43
C GLN A 221 14.89 -17.77 -3.96
#